data_AF-A0A843H9T9-F1
#
_entry.id   AF-A0A843H9T9-F1
#
_cell.length_a   1.000
_cell.length_b   1.000
_cell.length_c   1.000
_cell.angle_alpha   90.00
_cell.angle_beta   90.00
_cell.angle_gamma   90.00
#
_symmetry.space_group_name_H-M   'P 1'
#
loop_
_entity.id
_entity.type
_entity.pdbx_description
1 polymer ?
#
loop_
_entity_poly.entity_id
_entity_poly.type
_entity_poly.pdbx_seq_one_letter_code
_entity_poly.pdbx_strand_id
1 'polypeptide(L)'
;MIAISADFDPVHKGHEQLIRKAREIADEKDIEVAIYMNKGYSANHAPFFTPFEARKEMALALGADKVIGVEGLHHRLILSYSVPIRLAKMHEDGVTDYITAADISLDEVKKYAERFIQEGSFLGMPQDFPNRNVIRWYGINEFLSKRFNRKIDFHLIPELTQPEKVSGRFIRKEILKNNLVISDDIKKLLPKTSIEILEREIEKGTIPGKRNMKVLKHKMNTYSRSNLTNIAYLNGKVINKIVEGRFYKDDEESIWASFRRADYGPVMTRLAASCIEEEVTKDEVLKLMRHYEEKGVIPEEQNVDKIIERAWYVAEEVDKGVSAKEANEKFRTRKDLKINPLMTLESGLNLTKFEAKKVHEGLEAKIFVDKDNQISCEIKEKKIKIKTNLKLPSKEVTYLRYILDSRYIPVSGELIKNKRNDWRVKITIHDY
;
A
#
# COMPACT_ATOMS: atom_id res chain seq x y z
N MET A 1 25.50 -9.96 9.17
CA MET A 1 25.30 -8.54 8.80
C MET A 1 24.32 -7.88 9.76
N ILE A 2 24.55 -6.62 10.08
CA ILE A 2 23.56 -5.78 10.76
C ILE A 2 22.84 -4.88 9.74
N ALA A 3 21.51 -4.84 9.83
CA ALA A 3 20.67 -4.12 8.89
C ALA A 3 20.03 -2.86 9.50
N ILE A 4 19.93 -1.82 8.70
CA ILE A 4 19.05 -0.66 8.93
C ILE A 4 18.04 -0.61 7.78
N SER A 5 16.75 -0.40 8.06
CA SER A 5 15.76 -0.07 7.03
C SER A 5 15.23 1.34 7.21
N ALA A 6 15.66 2.24 6.35
CA ALA A 6 15.24 3.63 6.36
C ALA A 6 15.22 4.22 4.95
N ASP A 7 14.37 5.24 4.76
CA ASP A 7 14.22 5.93 3.48
C ASP A 7 15.38 6.92 3.21
N PHE A 8 16.04 7.43 4.26
CA PHE A 8 17.20 8.32 4.16
C PHE A 8 16.99 9.53 3.26
N ASP A 9 15.85 10.22 3.41
CA ASP A 9 15.41 11.28 2.50
C ASP A 9 15.31 12.67 3.17
N PRO A 10 16.41 13.42 3.33
CA PRO A 10 17.80 13.02 3.14
C PRO A 10 18.40 12.35 4.39
N VAL A 11 19.66 11.93 4.30
CA VAL A 11 20.45 11.47 5.45
C VAL A 11 20.76 12.65 6.39
N HIS A 12 20.29 12.59 7.63
CA HIS A 12 20.45 13.63 8.65
C HIS A 12 21.19 13.08 9.88
N LYS A 13 21.52 13.93 10.86
CA LYS A 13 22.32 13.52 12.03
C LYS A 13 21.75 12.37 12.86
N GLY A 14 20.42 12.24 12.94
CA GLY A 14 19.80 11.05 13.54
C GLY A 14 20.12 9.74 12.78
N HIS A 15 20.23 9.78 11.45
CA HIS A 15 20.67 8.64 10.64
C HIS A 15 22.17 8.40 10.79
N GLU A 16 22.98 9.45 10.91
CA GLU A 16 24.41 9.33 11.20
C GLU A 16 24.66 8.60 12.53
N GLN A 17 23.97 8.97 13.60
CA GLN A 17 24.04 8.26 14.87
C GLN A 17 23.66 6.79 14.73
N LEU A 18 22.58 6.51 13.98
CA LEU A 18 22.12 5.14 13.73
C LEU A 18 23.16 4.31 12.97
N ILE A 19 23.76 4.85 11.92
CA ILE A 19 24.82 4.17 11.15
C ILE A 19 26.07 3.96 12.00
N ARG A 20 26.49 4.96 12.79
CA ARG A 20 27.63 4.82 13.71
C ARG A 20 27.40 3.72 14.74
N LYS A 21 26.21 3.65 15.35
CA LYS A 21 25.88 2.57 16.29
C LYS A 21 25.80 1.20 15.62
N ALA A 22 25.31 1.14 14.39
CA ALA A 22 25.38 -0.09 13.60
C ALA A 22 26.82 -0.50 13.34
N ARG A 23 27.71 0.46 13.01
CA ARG A 23 29.14 0.22 12.78
C ARG A 23 29.85 -0.31 14.02
N GLU A 24 29.60 0.27 15.19
CA GLU A 24 30.17 -0.24 16.46
C GLU A 24 29.83 -1.73 16.67
N ILE A 25 28.55 -2.11 16.53
CA ILE A 25 28.12 -3.51 16.68
C ILE A 25 28.69 -4.40 15.56
N ALA A 26 28.77 -3.86 14.34
CA ALA A 26 29.34 -4.55 13.19
C ALA A 26 30.81 -4.92 13.41
N ASP A 27 31.61 -3.96 13.89
CA ASP A 27 33.03 -4.16 14.14
C ASP A 27 33.26 -5.14 15.31
N GLU A 28 32.43 -5.09 16.36
CA GLU A 28 32.47 -6.07 17.47
C GLU A 28 32.18 -7.51 17.02
N LYS A 29 31.30 -7.67 16.03
CA LYS A 29 30.84 -8.97 15.55
C LYS A 29 31.53 -9.43 14.26
N ASP A 30 32.44 -8.62 13.71
CA ASP A 30 33.06 -8.83 12.39
C ASP A 30 32.03 -9.08 11.27
N ILE A 31 31.02 -8.20 11.17
CA ILE A 31 29.94 -8.26 10.18
C ILE A 31 29.73 -6.94 9.45
N GLU A 32 29.15 -6.99 8.25
CA GLU A 32 28.86 -5.77 7.48
C GLU A 32 27.62 -5.02 7.97
N VAL A 33 27.62 -3.69 7.81
CA VAL A 33 26.45 -2.78 7.91
C VAL A 33 25.77 -2.65 6.56
N ALA A 34 24.53 -3.12 6.47
CA ALA A 34 23.71 -3.06 5.26
C ALA A 34 22.49 -2.14 5.43
N ILE A 35 22.32 -1.18 4.52
CA ILE A 35 21.15 -0.29 4.50
C ILE A 35 20.14 -0.77 3.47
N TYR A 36 18.95 -1.16 3.90
CA TYR A 36 17.83 -1.48 3.03
C TYR A 36 16.99 -0.24 2.78
N MET A 37 17.11 0.29 1.56
CA MET A 37 16.58 1.60 1.21
C MET A 37 15.62 1.49 0.03
N ASN A 38 14.51 2.20 0.13
CA ASN A 38 13.54 2.27 -0.94
C ASN A 38 14.06 3.02 -2.19
N LYS A 39 13.74 2.47 -3.36
CA LYS A 39 13.98 3.07 -4.68
C LYS A 39 12.63 3.36 -5.36
N GLY A 40 12.54 4.52 -6.02
CA GLY A 40 11.29 5.01 -6.63
C GLY A 40 10.39 5.76 -5.65
N TYR A 41 9.70 5.03 -4.76
CA TYR A 41 8.72 5.61 -3.82
C TYR A 41 9.07 5.36 -2.35
N SER A 42 8.84 6.37 -1.52
CA SER A 42 8.99 6.30 -0.06
C SER A 42 7.97 5.39 0.61
N ALA A 43 8.19 5.05 1.88
CA ALA A 43 7.22 4.37 2.73
C ALA A 43 5.90 5.15 2.91
N ASN A 44 5.88 6.44 2.54
CA ASN A 44 4.69 7.28 2.49
C ASN A 44 4.07 7.35 1.08
N HIS A 45 4.51 6.51 0.14
CA HIS A 45 4.00 6.37 -1.22
C HIS A 45 4.16 7.62 -2.10
N ALA A 46 5.15 8.47 -1.80
CA ALA A 46 5.49 9.65 -2.60
C ALA A 46 6.89 9.51 -3.22
N PRO A 47 7.16 10.16 -4.36
CA PRO A 47 8.52 10.33 -4.86
C PRO A 47 9.45 10.87 -3.77
N PHE A 48 10.69 10.42 -3.79
CA PHE A 48 11.71 10.93 -2.89
C PHE A 48 12.05 12.38 -3.20
N PHE A 49 12.38 13.15 -2.17
CA PHE A 49 12.97 14.46 -2.37
C PHE A 49 14.38 14.33 -2.96
N THR A 50 15.16 13.37 -2.46
CA THR A 50 16.54 13.07 -2.85
C THR A 50 16.60 11.80 -3.72
N PRO A 51 17.26 11.81 -4.89
CA PRO A 51 17.42 10.62 -5.73
C PRO A 51 18.08 9.45 -4.98
N PHE A 52 17.79 8.21 -5.42
CA PHE A 52 18.32 7.00 -4.78
C PHE A 52 19.85 6.96 -4.73
N GLU A 53 20.53 7.30 -5.84
CA GLU A 53 22.01 7.28 -5.88
C GLU A 53 22.62 8.29 -4.91
N ALA A 54 22.05 9.47 -4.78
CA ALA A 54 22.51 10.47 -3.81
C ALA A 54 22.30 10.01 -2.36
N ARG A 55 21.14 9.44 -2.03
CA ARG A 55 20.89 8.86 -0.68
C ARG A 55 21.82 7.69 -0.37
N LYS A 56 22.15 6.89 -1.39
CA LYS A 56 23.10 5.77 -1.28
C LYS A 56 24.50 6.29 -1.00
N GLU A 57 24.96 7.28 -1.76
CA GLU A 57 26.26 7.93 -1.56
C GLU A 57 26.37 8.52 -0.16
N MET A 58 25.34 9.22 0.32
CA MET A 58 25.29 9.75 1.69
C MET A 58 25.44 8.64 2.74
N ALA A 59 24.75 7.51 2.56
CA ALA A 59 24.82 6.40 3.52
C ALA A 59 26.21 5.74 3.56
N LEU A 60 26.81 5.49 2.39
CA LEU A 60 28.15 4.93 2.27
C LEU A 60 29.20 5.86 2.88
N ALA A 61 29.09 7.17 2.63
CA ALA A 61 29.99 8.17 3.19
C ALA A 61 29.95 8.26 4.73
N LEU A 62 28.91 7.73 5.38
CA LEU A 62 28.79 7.68 6.83
C LEU A 62 29.18 6.33 7.43
N GLY A 63 29.76 5.43 6.62
CA GLY A 63 30.27 4.15 7.08
C GLY A 63 29.26 3.01 7.02
N ALA A 64 28.31 3.02 6.08
CA ALA A 64 27.64 1.79 5.65
C ALA A 64 28.54 1.03 4.65
N ASP A 65 28.56 -0.31 4.70
CA ASP A 65 29.34 -1.11 3.72
C ASP A 65 28.59 -1.25 2.41
N LYS A 66 27.26 -1.41 2.48
CA LYS A 66 26.42 -1.54 1.30
C LYS A 66 25.03 -0.98 1.48
N VAL A 67 24.43 -0.61 0.35
CA VAL A 67 23.06 -0.13 0.25
C VAL A 67 22.31 -1.03 -0.72
N ILE A 68 21.23 -1.62 -0.22
CA ILE A 68 20.38 -2.56 -0.94
C ILE A 68 19.09 -1.83 -1.31
N GLY A 69 18.90 -1.63 -2.62
CA GLY A 69 17.70 -0.99 -3.17
C GLY A 69 16.49 -1.92 -3.12
N VAL A 70 15.41 -1.48 -2.50
CA VAL A 70 14.10 -2.15 -2.52
C VAL A 70 13.18 -1.36 -3.45
N GLU A 71 12.85 -1.96 -4.59
CA GLU A 71 12.10 -1.31 -5.66
C GLU A 71 10.74 -1.97 -5.86
N GLY A 72 9.79 -1.23 -6.43
CA GLY A 72 8.54 -1.80 -6.93
C GLY A 72 7.45 -2.06 -5.90
N LEU A 73 7.71 -1.89 -4.60
CA LEU A 73 6.73 -2.20 -3.54
C LEU A 73 5.84 -1.00 -3.18
N HIS A 74 6.40 0.19 -2.95
CA HIS A 74 5.68 1.28 -2.27
C HIS A 74 4.77 2.14 -3.16
N HIS A 75 4.63 1.84 -4.44
CA HIS A 75 3.48 2.31 -5.24
C HIS A 75 2.47 1.20 -5.50
N ARG A 76 2.66 0.01 -4.93
CA ARG A 76 1.82 -1.18 -5.11
C ARG A 76 1.27 -1.77 -3.83
N LEU A 77 1.94 -1.56 -2.70
CA LEU A 77 1.65 -2.22 -1.43
C LEU A 77 1.69 -1.23 -0.28
N ILE A 78 0.75 -1.40 0.66
CA ILE A 78 0.80 -0.77 1.98
C ILE A 78 1.86 -1.43 2.87
N LEU A 79 2.27 -0.73 3.93
CA LEU A 79 3.36 -1.16 4.83
C LEU A 79 3.14 -2.54 5.45
N SER A 80 1.91 -2.94 5.74
CA SER A 80 1.61 -4.27 6.29
C SER A 80 1.98 -5.42 5.36
N TYR A 81 2.09 -5.16 4.06
CA TYR A 81 2.52 -6.14 3.05
C TYR A 81 3.96 -5.93 2.60
N SER A 82 4.44 -4.68 2.50
CA SER A 82 5.83 -4.42 2.09
C SER A 82 6.86 -4.76 3.18
N VAL A 83 6.49 -4.67 4.46
CA VAL A 83 7.42 -4.95 5.59
C VAL A 83 7.77 -6.44 5.68
N PRO A 84 6.81 -7.39 5.63
CA PRO A 84 7.14 -8.82 5.55
C PRO A 84 8.07 -9.15 4.39
N ILE A 85 7.81 -8.60 3.21
CA ILE A 85 8.66 -8.79 2.02
C ILE A 85 10.09 -8.32 2.27
N ARG A 86 10.26 -7.14 2.88
CA ARG A 86 11.59 -6.60 3.17
C ARG A 86 12.32 -7.41 4.24
N LEU A 87 11.64 -7.82 5.31
CA LEU A 87 12.25 -8.64 6.36
C LEU A 87 12.60 -10.03 5.85
N ALA A 88 11.78 -10.64 4.99
CA ALA A 88 12.11 -11.89 4.33
C ALA A 88 13.38 -11.75 3.48
N LYS A 89 13.52 -10.65 2.73
CA LYS A 89 14.76 -10.37 2.00
C LYS A 89 15.97 -10.23 2.94
N MET A 90 15.82 -9.58 4.09
CA MET A 90 16.90 -9.50 5.09
C MET A 90 17.29 -10.90 5.61
N HIS A 91 16.31 -11.77 5.86
CA HIS A 91 16.54 -13.16 6.22
C HIS A 91 17.26 -13.93 5.11
N GLU A 92 16.85 -13.78 3.85
CA GLU A 92 17.49 -14.41 2.69
C GLU A 92 18.92 -13.94 2.49
N ASP A 93 19.17 -12.65 2.69
CA ASP A 93 20.49 -12.04 2.51
C ASP A 93 21.47 -12.43 3.65
N GLY A 94 21.01 -13.05 4.74
CA GLY A 94 21.89 -13.45 5.86
C GLY A 94 22.04 -12.37 6.96
N VAL A 95 21.08 -11.45 7.07
CA VAL A 95 21.05 -10.48 8.18
C VAL A 95 20.86 -11.23 9.51
N THR A 96 21.66 -10.88 10.50
CA THR A 96 21.62 -11.45 11.86
C THR A 96 21.09 -10.44 12.86
N ASP A 97 21.33 -9.16 12.61
CA ASP A 97 21.00 -8.06 13.52
C ASP A 97 20.22 -6.98 12.79
N TYR A 98 19.29 -6.32 13.46
CA TYR A 98 18.54 -5.18 12.95
C TYR A 98 18.59 -4.06 13.98
N ILE A 99 18.97 -2.86 13.54
CA ILE A 99 19.04 -1.69 14.42
C ILE A 99 18.12 -0.58 13.93
N THR A 100 17.40 0.04 14.87
CA THR A 100 16.53 1.19 14.61
C THR A 100 16.54 2.16 15.78
N ALA A 101 16.28 3.44 15.48
CA ALA A 101 16.03 4.43 16.50
C ALA A 101 14.56 4.39 16.94
N ALA A 102 14.30 4.35 18.26
CA ALA A 102 12.97 4.36 18.84
C ALA A 102 13.02 4.69 20.33
N ASP A 103 12.14 5.58 20.79
CA ASP A 103 12.00 5.92 22.22
C ASP A 103 11.03 4.97 22.94
N ILE A 104 11.32 3.66 22.88
CA ILE A 104 10.56 2.58 23.53
C ILE A 104 11.50 1.43 23.89
N SER A 105 11.25 0.73 24.99
CA SER A 105 12.03 -0.45 25.35
C SER A 105 11.68 -1.67 24.50
N LEU A 106 12.61 -2.60 24.35
CA LEU A 106 12.37 -3.84 23.59
C LEU A 106 11.29 -4.71 24.25
N ASP A 107 11.18 -4.69 25.58
CA ASP A 107 10.16 -5.46 26.31
C ASP A 107 8.75 -4.88 26.11
N GLU A 108 8.62 -3.56 26.02
CA GLU A 108 7.36 -2.94 25.62
C GLU A 108 7.01 -3.28 24.16
N VAL A 109 7.99 -3.24 23.24
CA VAL A 109 7.78 -3.65 21.85
C VAL A 109 7.24 -5.08 21.77
N LYS A 110 7.85 -6.03 22.51
CA LYS A 110 7.39 -7.42 22.61
C LYS A 110 5.95 -7.49 23.12
N LYS A 111 5.66 -6.80 24.23
CA LYS A 111 4.33 -6.77 24.84
C LYS A 111 3.25 -6.28 23.86
N TYR A 112 3.52 -5.21 23.12
CA TYR A 112 2.57 -4.71 22.12
C TYR A 112 2.46 -5.62 20.89
N ALA A 113 3.56 -6.26 20.49
CA ALA A 113 3.58 -7.15 19.32
C ALA A 113 2.85 -8.48 19.57
N GLU A 114 2.85 -8.98 20.81
CA GLU A 114 2.31 -10.29 21.21
C GLU A 114 0.90 -10.55 20.64
N ARG A 115 -0.01 -9.58 20.80
CA ARG A 115 -1.37 -9.69 20.27
C ARG A 115 -1.40 -9.95 18.76
N PHE A 116 -0.60 -9.23 17.98
CA PHE A 116 -0.59 -9.36 16.52
C PHE A 116 0.08 -10.65 16.06
N ILE A 117 1.08 -11.11 16.82
CA ILE A 117 1.71 -12.42 16.61
C ILE A 117 0.69 -13.54 16.82
N GLN A 118 -0.11 -13.47 17.90
CA GLN A 118 -1.16 -14.46 18.21
C GLN A 118 -2.36 -14.42 17.23
N GLU A 119 -2.74 -13.22 16.78
CA GLU A 119 -3.75 -13.02 15.75
C GLU A 119 -3.25 -13.43 14.36
N GLY A 120 -1.93 -13.51 14.13
CA GLY A 120 -1.36 -13.81 12.81
C GLY A 120 -1.58 -12.70 11.77
N SER A 121 -2.03 -11.51 12.20
CA SER A 121 -2.37 -10.39 11.33
C SER A 121 -1.82 -9.09 11.90
N PHE A 122 -1.04 -8.37 11.09
CA PHE A 122 -0.45 -7.06 11.38
C PHE A 122 -1.18 -5.92 10.66
N LEU A 123 -2.35 -6.22 10.10
CA LEU A 123 -3.30 -5.25 9.55
C LEU A 123 -4.04 -4.53 10.68
N GLY A 124 -4.37 -3.25 10.45
CA GLY A 124 -5.25 -2.51 11.36
C GLY A 124 -4.66 -2.18 12.74
N MET A 125 -3.33 -2.14 12.87
CA MET A 125 -2.68 -1.72 14.12
C MET A 125 -3.14 -0.29 14.51
N PRO A 126 -3.61 -0.06 15.76
CA PRO A 126 -4.20 1.21 16.18
C PRO A 126 -3.27 2.40 16.00
N GLN A 127 -3.82 3.58 15.69
CA GLN A 127 -3.00 4.74 15.33
C GLN A 127 -2.23 5.35 16.51
N ASP A 128 -2.76 5.18 17.70
CA ASP A 128 -2.28 5.65 19.00
C ASP A 128 -1.16 4.79 19.60
N PHE A 129 -0.81 3.65 18.99
CA PHE A 129 0.30 2.81 19.47
C PHE A 129 1.64 3.54 19.31
N PRO A 130 2.49 3.56 20.36
CA PRO A 130 3.83 4.15 20.29
C PRO A 130 4.69 3.36 19.30
N ASN A 131 5.57 4.04 18.55
CA ASN A 131 6.54 3.43 17.63
C ASN A 131 5.97 2.26 16.79
N ARG A 132 4.73 2.41 16.30
CA ARG A 132 3.93 1.38 15.63
C ARG A 132 4.67 0.59 14.54
N ASN A 133 5.58 1.25 13.83
CA ASN A 133 6.40 0.58 12.82
C ASN A 133 7.38 -0.41 13.46
N VAL A 134 8.06 -0.05 14.56
CA VAL A 134 8.99 -0.96 15.27
C VAL A 134 8.24 -2.18 15.80
N ILE A 135 7.06 -1.99 16.39
CA ILE A 135 6.17 -3.08 16.83
C ILE A 135 5.83 -4.03 15.68
N ARG A 136 5.42 -3.48 14.52
CA ARG A 136 5.12 -4.28 13.32
C ARG A 136 6.34 -5.06 12.85
N TRP A 137 7.50 -4.42 12.75
CA TRP A 137 8.74 -5.04 12.31
C TRP A 137 9.14 -6.20 13.23
N TYR A 138 9.06 -6.00 14.55
CA TYR A 138 9.34 -7.03 15.54
C TYR A 138 8.39 -8.23 15.39
N GLY A 139 7.08 -7.98 15.37
CA GLY A 139 6.08 -9.05 15.26
C GLY A 139 6.19 -9.86 13.97
N ILE A 140 6.53 -9.21 12.85
CA ILE A 140 6.77 -9.90 11.59
C ILE A 140 8.07 -10.72 11.63
N ASN A 141 9.11 -10.26 12.31
CA ASN A 141 10.33 -11.05 12.52
C ASN A 141 10.04 -12.34 13.30
N GLU A 142 9.19 -12.28 14.34
CA GLU A 142 8.71 -13.46 15.08
C GLU A 142 7.91 -14.43 14.20
N PHE A 143 7.09 -13.91 13.29
CA PHE A 143 6.39 -14.73 12.31
C PHE A 143 7.37 -15.41 11.34
N LEU A 144 8.27 -14.64 10.71
CA LEU A 144 9.21 -15.13 9.71
C LEU A 144 10.27 -16.06 10.29
N SER A 145 10.59 -15.95 11.58
CA SER A 145 11.61 -16.82 12.18
C SER A 145 11.24 -18.29 12.15
N LYS A 146 9.93 -18.61 12.14
CA LYS A 146 9.44 -19.98 11.96
C LYS A 146 9.79 -20.53 10.58
N ARG A 147 9.71 -19.68 9.55
CA ARG A 147 10.03 -20.04 8.16
C ARG A 147 11.55 -20.18 7.96
N PHE A 148 12.33 -19.23 8.45
CA PHE A 148 13.78 -19.18 8.21
C PHE A 148 14.60 -19.93 9.27
N ASN A 149 13.94 -20.55 10.26
CA ASN A 149 14.54 -21.25 11.39
C ASN A 149 15.61 -20.42 12.14
N ARG A 150 15.42 -19.09 12.18
CA ARG A 150 16.32 -18.14 12.85
C ARG A 150 15.61 -16.81 13.07
N LYS A 151 16.02 -16.09 14.12
CA LYS A 151 15.54 -14.73 14.40
C LYS A 151 16.62 -13.72 14.01
N ILE A 152 16.18 -12.54 13.58
CA ILE A 152 17.06 -11.36 13.53
C ILE A 152 17.01 -10.69 14.91
N ASP A 153 18.16 -10.38 15.48
CA ASP A 153 18.27 -9.73 16.79
C ASP A 153 18.01 -8.22 16.67
N PHE A 154 17.12 -7.67 17.51
CA PHE A 154 16.72 -6.27 17.45
C PHE A 154 17.51 -5.42 18.43
N HIS A 155 18.12 -4.35 17.92
CA HIS A 155 18.82 -3.32 18.67
C HIS A 155 18.04 -2.01 18.58
N LEU A 156 17.70 -1.43 19.73
CA LEU A 156 17.01 -0.14 19.81
C LEU A 156 17.96 0.90 20.38
N ILE A 157 18.06 2.04 19.70
CA ILE A 157 18.75 3.22 20.21
C ILE A 157 17.76 4.38 20.39
N PRO A 158 17.97 5.30 21.34
CA PRO A 158 17.13 6.49 21.48
C PRO A 158 17.14 7.36 20.21
N GLU A 159 16.02 8.01 19.90
CA GLU A 159 15.99 9.00 18.82
C GLU A 159 16.83 10.25 19.20
N LEU A 160 17.52 10.83 18.22
CA LEU A 160 18.23 12.09 18.43
C LEU A 160 17.24 13.25 18.59
N THR A 161 17.08 13.74 19.81
CA THR A 161 16.08 14.76 20.18
C THR A 161 16.66 16.13 20.51
N GLN A 162 17.98 16.30 20.63
CA GLN A 162 18.61 17.56 21.02
C GLN A 162 19.41 18.23 19.88
N PRO A 163 19.29 19.56 19.70
CA PRO A 163 18.43 20.49 20.44
C PRO A 163 16.94 20.49 20.01
N GLU A 164 16.60 19.90 18.86
CA GLU A 164 15.22 19.62 18.43
C GLU A 164 15.16 18.26 17.71
N LYS A 165 13.97 17.63 17.66
CA LYS A 165 13.78 16.36 16.94
C LYS A 165 14.20 16.50 15.47
N VAL A 166 15.29 15.81 15.09
CA VAL A 166 15.79 15.82 13.71
C VAL A 166 14.83 15.03 12.83
N SER A 167 14.10 15.72 11.97
CA SER A 167 13.08 15.12 11.09
C SER A 167 13.38 15.41 9.63
N GLY A 168 13.57 14.36 8.83
CA GLY A 168 13.70 14.50 7.37
C GLY A 168 12.53 15.27 6.74
N ARG A 169 11.30 15.13 7.26
CA ARG A 169 10.14 15.91 6.78
C ARG A 169 10.30 17.41 7.03
N PHE A 170 10.82 17.79 8.20
CA PHE A 170 11.07 19.18 8.54
C PHE A 170 12.18 19.76 7.65
N ILE A 171 13.31 19.05 7.54
CA ILE A 171 14.45 19.43 6.70
C ILE A 171 14.00 19.71 5.25
N ARG A 172 13.28 18.76 4.63
CA ARG A 172 12.76 18.93 3.27
C ARG A 172 11.84 20.14 3.14
N LYS A 173 10.95 20.35 4.10
CA LYS A 173 10.00 21.49 4.11
C LYS A 173 10.73 22.82 4.15
N GLU A 174 11.74 22.95 5.00
CA GLU A 174 12.49 24.20 5.13
C GLU A 174 13.38 24.48 3.92
N ILE A 175 14.02 23.46 3.33
CA ILE A 175 14.75 23.64 2.06
C ILE A 175 13.81 24.10 0.93
N LEU A 176 12.61 23.51 0.82
CA LEU A 176 11.62 23.91 -0.19
C LEU A 176 11.12 25.35 0.01
N LYS A 177 10.87 25.77 1.26
CA LYS A 177 10.46 27.14 1.58
C LYS A 177 11.55 28.16 1.27
N ASN A 178 12.81 27.77 1.43
CA ASN A 178 13.96 28.63 1.19
C ASN A 178 14.47 28.53 -0.27
N ASN A 179 13.56 28.29 -1.23
CA ASN A 179 13.88 28.22 -2.67
C ASN A 179 15.04 27.27 -3.01
N LEU A 180 15.05 26.09 -2.38
CA LEU A 180 16.10 25.07 -2.51
C LEU A 180 17.47 25.50 -1.98
N VAL A 181 17.56 26.51 -1.13
CA VAL A 181 18.80 26.88 -0.44
C VAL A 181 18.86 26.23 0.94
N ILE A 182 19.92 25.51 1.24
CA ILE A 182 20.14 24.91 2.56
C ILE A 182 20.66 25.99 3.52
N SER A 183 19.81 26.46 4.44
CA SER A 183 20.20 27.46 5.45
C SER A 183 21.16 26.88 6.49
N ASP A 184 21.89 27.75 7.19
CA ASP A 184 22.82 27.35 8.25
C ASP A 184 22.16 26.52 9.36
N ASP A 185 20.91 26.84 9.72
CA ASP A 185 20.16 26.06 10.70
C ASP A 185 19.85 24.65 10.21
N ILE A 186 19.56 24.47 8.92
CA ILE A 186 19.38 23.13 8.34
C ILE A 186 20.72 22.41 8.20
N LYS A 187 21.81 23.11 7.89
CA LYS A 187 23.16 22.53 7.88
C LYS A 187 23.53 21.94 9.25
N LYS A 188 23.11 22.56 10.36
CA LYS A 188 23.31 21.99 11.71
C LYS A 188 22.63 20.64 11.93
N LEU A 189 21.60 20.29 11.15
CA LEU A 189 20.86 19.03 11.26
C LEU A 189 21.38 17.92 10.32
N LEU A 190 22.31 18.26 9.43
CA LEU A 190 22.83 17.39 8.39
C LEU A 190 24.32 17.08 8.63
N PRO A 191 24.79 15.87 8.26
CA PRO A 191 26.21 15.60 8.12
C PRO A 191 26.83 16.45 7.00
N LYS A 192 28.12 16.78 7.12
CA LYS A 192 28.84 17.59 6.13
C LYS A 192 28.76 16.99 4.71
N THR A 193 28.98 15.69 4.60
CA THR A 193 28.88 14.95 3.33
C THR A 193 27.48 14.99 2.74
N SER A 194 26.43 14.90 3.58
CA SER A 194 25.04 15.06 3.12
C SER A 194 24.77 16.46 2.56
N ILE A 195 25.34 17.51 3.15
CA ILE A 195 25.18 18.89 2.66
C ILE A 195 25.79 19.02 1.27
N GLU A 196 27.04 18.60 1.10
CA GLU A 196 27.76 18.66 -0.18
C GLU A 196 27.01 17.91 -1.29
N ILE A 197 26.52 16.70 -0.99
CA ILE A 197 25.74 15.91 -1.95
C ILE A 197 24.41 16.59 -2.27
N LEU A 198 23.70 17.14 -1.28
CA LEU A 198 22.43 17.83 -1.50
C LEU A 198 22.59 19.09 -2.35
N GLU A 199 23.58 19.93 -2.05
CA GLU A 199 23.89 21.14 -2.81
C GLU A 199 24.18 20.78 -4.28
N ARG A 200 24.99 19.75 -4.52
CA ARG A 200 25.28 19.23 -5.86
C ARG A 200 24.04 18.74 -6.62
N GLU A 201 23.12 18.05 -5.94
CA GLU A 201 21.89 17.56 -6.59
C GLU A 201 20.84 18.67 -6.81
N ILE A 202 20.83 19.70 -5.95
CA ILE A 202 20.04 20.91 -6.16
C ILE A 202 20.54 21.66 -7.40
N GLU A 203 21.85 21.85 -7.53
CA GLU A 203 22.47 22.50 -8.71
C GLU A 203 22.16 21.76 -10.02
N LYS A 204 22.14 20.42 -9.98
CA LYS A 204 21.75 19.58 -11.14
C LYS A 204 20.25 19.62 -11.45
N GLY A 205 19.42 20.19 -10.57
CA GLY A 205 17.96 20.20 -10.71
C GLY A 205 17.30 18.82 -10.51
N THR A 206 17.97 17.88 -9.85
CA THR A 206 17.44 16.54 -9.55
C THR A 206 16.63 16.50 -8.25
N ILE A 207 16.64 17.59 -7.48
CA ILE A 207 15.86 17.82 -6.26
C ILE A 207 14.88 19.00 -6.45
N PRO A 208 13.62 18.91 -5.98
CA PRO A 208 12.99 17.73 -5.39
C PRO A 208 12.56 16.75 -6.47
N GLY A 209 12.51 15.45 -6.15
CA GLY A 209 11.73 14.51 -6.96
C GLY A 209 10.26 14.92 -7.01
N LYS A 210 9.65 14.79 -8.19
CA LYS A 210 8.29 15.28 -8.49
C LYS A 210 7.43 14.15 -9.04
N ARG A 211 6.12 14.26 -8.80
CA ARG A 211 5.11 13.44 -9.48
C ARG A 211 4.95 13.88 -10.93
N ASN A 212 4.61 12.94 -11.79
CA ASN A 212 4.11 13.22 -13.13
C ASN A 212 2.64 13.69 -13.07
N MET A 213 2.48 14.95 -12.68
CA MET A 213 1.17 15.59 -12.53
C MET A 213 0.36 15.61 -13.83
N LYS A 214 1.04 15.66 -14.99
CA LYS A 214 0.39 15.60 -16.30
C LYS A 214 -0.31 14.26 -16.52
N VAL A 215 0.39 13.15 -16.28
CA VAL A 215 -0.18 11.80 -16.41
C VAL A 215 -1.29 11.56 -15.41
N LEU A 216 -1.04 11.88 -14.13
CA LEU A 216 -2.03 11.72 -13.07
C LEU A 216 -3.34 12.44 -13.39
N LYS A 217 -3.28 13.73 -13.77
CA LYS A 217 -4.47 14.52 -14.12
C LYS A 217 -5.13 14.05 -15.38
N HIS A 218 -4.37 13.69 -16.41
CA HIS A 218 -4.92 13.16 -17.65
C HIS A 218 -5.82 11.96 -17.34
N LYS A 219 -5.32 10.99 -16.57
CA LYS A 219 -6.08 9.80 -16.16
C LYS A 219 -7.28 10.16 -15.29
N MET A 220 -7.08 11.00 -14.27
CA MET A 220 -8.17 11.45 -13.39
C MET A 220 -9.28 12.20 -14.13
N ASN A 221 -8.98 12.96 -15.18
CA ASN A 221 -9.94 13.70 -15.99
C ASN A 221 -10.64 12.84 -17.05
N THR A 222 -9.97 11.82 -17.59
CA THR A 222 -10.45 11.11 -18.79
C THR A 222 -10.97 9.70 -18.54
N TYR A 223 -10.49 9.00 -17.51
CA TYR A 223 -10.86 7.59 -17.30
C TYR A 223 -12.35 7.46 -16.94
N SER A 224 -13.02 6.42 -17.42
CA SER A 224 -14.38 6.09 -16.95
C SER A 224 -14.35 5.56 -15.53
N ARG A 225 -15.51 5.53 -14.85
CA ARG A 225 -15.66 4.83 -13.56
C ARG A 225 -15.16 3.38 -13.65
N SER A 226 -15.55 2.67 -14.71
CA SER A 226 -15.09 1.29 -14.99
C SER A 226 -13.58 1.18 -15.11
N ASN A 227 -12.90 2.09 -15.82
CA ASN A 227 -11.45 2.05 -15.94
C ASN A 227 -10.76 2.39 -14.60
N LEU A 228 -11.29 3.36 -13.85
CA LEU A 228 -10.77 3.69 -12.51
C LEU A 228 -10.98 2.53 -11.52
N THR A 229 -12.03 1.71 -11.66
CA THR A 229 -12.26 0.54 -10.80
C THR A 229 -11.15 -0.51 -10.90
N ASN A 230 -10.44 -0.56 -12.02
CA ASN A 230 -9.32 -1.48 -12.24
C ASN A 230 -8.01 -1.00 -11.60
N ILE A 231 -7.90 0.29 -11.28
CA ILE A 231 -6.72 0.85 -10.59
C ILE A 231 -6.74 0.43 -9.13
N ALA A 232 -5.60 -0.03 -8.63
CA ALA A 232 -5.45 -0.43 -7.23
C ALA A 232 -5.66 0.75 -6.28
N TYR A 233 -6.13 0.44 -5.07
CA TYR A 233 -6.39 1.39 -3.99
C TYR A 233 -7.48 2.42 -4.25
N LEU A 234 -8.25 2.26 -5.33
CA LEU A 234 -9.49 2.99 -5.54
C LEU A 234 -10.70 2.14 -5.15
N ASN A 235 -11.56 2.71 -4.29
CA ASN A 235 -12.87 2.17 -3.93
C ASN A 235 -13.99 2.97 -4.61
N GLY A 236 -15.24 2.48 -4.57
CA GLY A 236 -16.34 3.13 -5.29
C GLY A 236 -16.56 4.59 -4.87
N LYS A 237 -16.40 4.89 -3.58
CA LYS A 237 -16.57 6.25 -3.03
C LYS A 237 -15.56 7.23 -3.64
N VAL A 238 -14.27 6.89 -3.65
CA VAL A 238 -13.24 7.79 -4.20
C VAL A 238 -13.37 7.94 -5.71
N ILE A 239 -13.72 6.88 -6.43
CA ILE A 239 -13.94 6.94 -7.88
C ILE A 239 -15.05 7.94 -8.21
N ASN A 240 -16.15 7.92 -7.46
CA ASN A 240 -17.22 8.90 -7.62
C ASN A 240 -16.74 10.32 -7.33
N LYS A 241 -15.98 10.54 -6.25
CA LYS A 241 -15.38 11.86 -5.95
C LYS A 241 -14.33 12.31 -6.95
N ILE A 242 -13.69 11.39 -7.65
CA ILE A 242 -12.79 11.71 -8.75
C ILE A 242 -13.60 12.23 -9.95
N VAL A 243 -14.66 11.52 -10.33
CA VAL A 243 -15.49 11.90 -11.48
C VAL A 243 -16.26 13.19 -11.22
N GLU A 244 -16.79 13.39 -10.01
CA GLU A 244 -17.46 14.63 -9.58
C GLU A 244 -16.51 15.83 -9.53
N GLY A 245 -15.22 15.60 -9.25
CA GLY A 245 -14.22 16.66 -9.08
C GLY A 245 -13.64 17.21 -10.39
N ARG A 246 -14.04 16.67 -11.54
CA ARG A 246 -13.50 17.10 -12.84
C ARG A 246 -13.96 18.52 -13.19
N PHE A 247 -13.12 19.35 -13.80
CA PHE A 247 -11.75 19.08 -14.25
C PHE A 247 -10.69 19.48 -13.20
N TYR A 248 -9.63 18.68 -13.09
CA TYR A 248 -8.49 18.95 -12.20
C TYR A 248 -7.54 20.00 -12.79
N LYS A 249 -7.20 21.00 -11.98
CA LYS A 249 -6.33 22.14 -12.31
C LYS A 249 -4.84 21.85 -12.09
N ASP A 250 -4.00 22.84 -12.37
CA ASP A 250 -2.55 22.78 -12.18
C ASP A 250 -2.02 22.85 -10.74
N ASP A 251 -2.73 22.21 -9.81
CA ASP A 251 -2.39 22.15 -8.39
C ASP A 251 -2.64 20.76 -7.78
N GLU A 252 -1.83 20.38 -6.78
CA GLU A 252 -2.04 19.13 -6.05
C GLU A 252 -3.32 19.14 -5.21
N GLU A 253 -3.72 20.30 -4.68
CA GLU A 253 -4.78 20.40 -3.68
C GLU A 253 -6.15 19.96 -4.21
N SER A 254 -6.41 20.20 -5.50
CA SER A 254 -7.60 19.72 -6.21
C SER A 254 -7.67 18.18 -6.20
N ILE A 255 -6.54 17.49 -6.36
CA ILE A 255 -6.44 16.03 -6.26
C ILE A 255 -6.77 15.60 -4.84
N TRP A 256 -6.06 16.18 -3.85
CA TRP A 256 -6.25 15.88 -2.44
C TRP A 256 -7.70 16.08 -1.98
N ALA A 257 -8.40 17.09 -2.48
CA ALA A 257 -9.79 17.38 -2.13
C ALA A 257 -10.75 16.24 -2.52
N SER A 258 -10.54 15.54 -3.63
CA SER A 258 -11.38 14.39 -4.00
C SER A 258 -11.15 13.18 -3.10
N PHE A 259 -9.89 12.92 -2.75
CA PHE A 259 -9.55 11.84 -1.82
C PHE A 259 -10.07 12.09 -0.40
N ARG A 260 -9.91 13.31 0.13
CA ARG A 260 -10.43 13.66 1.47
C ARG A 260 -11.96 13.53 1.56
N ARG A 261 -12.69 13.91 0.50
CA ARG A 261 -14.16 13.71 0.42
C ARG A 261 -14.58 12.23 0.37
N ALA A 262 -13.62 11.32 0.19
CA ALA A 262 -13.82 9.87 0.23
C ALA A 262 -13.21 9.22 1.49
N ASP A 263 -12.87 10.01 2.51
CA ASP A 263 -12.25 9.60 3.78
C ASP A 263 -10.85 8.98 3.63
N TYR A 264 -10.12 9.36 2.59
CA TYR A 264 -8.73 8.90 2.43
C TYR A 264 -7.80 9.80 3.23
N GLY A 265 -7.12 9.18 4.20
CA GLY A 265 -6.02 9.81 4.92
C GLY A 265 -4.77 10.00 4.04
N PRO A 266 -3.78 10.80 4.48
CA PRO A 266 -2.71 11.23 3.58
C PRO A 266 -1.83 10.14 2.98
N VAL A 267 -1.59 9.06 3.72
CA VAL A 267 -0.81 7.92 3.24
C VAL A 267 -1.56 7.18 2.14
N MET A 268 -2.85 6.90 2.34
CA MET A 268 -3.69 6.22 1.34
C MET A 268 -3.91 7.09 0.10
N THR A 269 -4.09 8.41 0.26
CA THR A 269 -4.17 9.35 -0.87
C THR A 269 -2.93 9.29 -1.74
N ARG A 270 -1.73 9.27 -1.14
CA ARG A 270 -0.47 9.18 -1.89
C ARG A 270 -0.33 7.85 -2.62
N LEU A 271 -0.70 6.74 -1.97
CA LEU A 271 -0.67 5.42 -2.61
C LEU A 271 -1.60 5.38 -3.82
N ALA A 272 -2.87 5.74 -3.62
CA ALA A 272 -3.85 5.76 -4.69
C ALA A 272 -3.46 6.71 -5.83
N ALA A 273 -2.91 7.89 -5.52
CA ALA A 273 -2.39 8.81 -6.53
C ALA A 273 -1.23 8.19 -7.32
N SER A 274 -0.28 7.51 -6.65
CA SER A 274 0.81 6.79 -7.31
C SER A 274 0.28 5.63 -8.18
N CYS A 275 -0.75 4.91 -7.74
CA CYS A 275 -1.36 3.86 -8.55
C CYS A 275 -2.06 4.41 -9.80
N ILE A 276 -2.71 5.58 -9.71
CA ILE A 276 -3.27 6.23 -10.90
C ILE A 276 -2.14 6.68 -11.83
N GLU A 277 -1.13 7.38 -11.29
CA GLU A 277 0.03 7.88 -12.02
C GLU A 277 0.72 6.76 -12.82
N GLU A 278 1.06 5.67 -12.14
CA GLU A 278 1.79 4.51 -12.68
C GLU A 278 0.89 3.45 -13.33
N GLU A 279 -0.43 3.62 -13.30
CA GLU A 279 -1.41 2.64 -13.80
C GLU A 279 -1.39 1.27 -13.11
N VAL A 280 -1.03 1.24 -11.83
CA VAL A 280 -1.01 -0.01 -11.06
C VAL A 280 -2.42 -0.58 -10.96
N THR A 281 -2.59 -1.79 -11.50
CA THR A 281 -3.89 -2.47 -11.52
C THR A 281 -4.11 -3.33 -10.28
N LYS A 282 -5.38 -3.62 -9.96
CA LYS A 282 -5.73 -4.58 -8.90
C LYS A 282 -5.15 -5.97 -9.17
N ASP A 283 -5.19 -6.42 -10.43
CA ASP A 283 -4.60 -7.69 -10.87
C ASP A 283 -3.08 -7.74 -10.63
N GLU A 284 -2.36 -6.67 -10.94
CA GLU A 284 -0.92 -6.56 -10.68
C GLU A 284 -0.60 -6.65 -9.18
N VAL A 285 -1.34 -5.94 -8.33
CA VAL A 285 -1.17 -6.00 -6.88
C VAL A 285 -1.47 -7.40 -6.34
N LEU A 286 -2.53 -8.01 -6.84
CA LEU A 286 -2.93 -9.36 -6.47
C LEU A 286 -1.88 -10.41 -6.84
N LYS A 287 -1.37 -10.39 -8.08
CA LYS A 287 -0.29 -11.29 -8.51
C LYS A 287 0.96 -11.11 -7.65
N LEU A 288 1.30 -9.86 -7.32
CA LEU A 288 2.39 -9.57 -6.41
C LEU A 288 2.14 -10.15 -5.01
N MET A 289 0.93 -10.01 -4.50
CA MET A 289 0.52 -10.58 -3.21
C MET A 289 0.61 -12.11 -3.21
N ARG A 290 0.01 -12.78 -4.20
CA ARG A 290 0.04 -14.25 -4.34
C ARG A 290 1.46 -14.79 -4.40
N HIS A 291 2.34 -14.16 -5.17
CA HIS A 291 3.76 -14.55 -5.23
C HIS A 291 4.44 -14.56 -3.85
N TYR A 292 4.13 -13.60 -2.97
CA TYR A 292 4.71 -13.57 -1.62
C TYR A 292 3.96 -14.45 -0.61
N GLU A 293 2.67 -14.70 -0.84
CA GLU A 293 1.89 -15.70 -0.09
C GLU A 293 2.42 -17.12 -0.34
N GLU A 294 2.67 -17.50 -1.60
CA GLU A 294 3.29 -18.78 -1.99
C GLU A 294 4.69 -18.95 -1.40
N LYS A 295 5.44 -17.84 -1.32
CA LYS A 295 6.71 -17.80 -0.59
C LYS A 295 6.55 -17.81 0.92
N GLY A 296 5.35 -17.96 1.50
CA GLY A 296 5.15 -17.98 2.96
C GLY A 296 5.68 -16.74 3.68
N VAL A 297 5.79 -15.61 2.98
CA VAL A 297 6.30 -14.34 3.52
C VAL A 297 5.17 -13.48 4.06
N ILE A 298 3.95 -13.66 3.53
CA ILE A 298 2.76 -12.99 4.03
C ILE A 298 2.13 -13.87 5.13
N PRO A 299 1.81 -13.31 6.31
CA PRO A 299 1.05 -14.00 7.34
C PRO A 299 -0.31 -14.46 6.83
N GLU A 300 -0.70 -15.69 7.18
CA GLU A 300 -1.89 -16.38 6.68
C GLU A 300 -3.18 -15.55 6.85
N GLU A 301 -3.38 -14.94 8.02
CA GLU A 301 -4.54 -14.08 8.34
C GLU A 301 -4.53 -12.71 7.61
N GLN A 302 -3.57 -12.49 6.72
CA GLN A 302 -3.50 -11.35 5.81
C GLN A 302 -3.60 -11.73 4.33
N ASN A 303 -3.70 -13.04 4.03
CA ASN A 303 -3.78 -13.53 2.66
C ASN A 303 -5.04 -13.01 1.97
N VAL A 304 -4.99 -12.94 0.65
CA VAL A 304 -6.11 -12.53 -0.20
C VAL A 304 -7.35 -13.39 0.07
N ASP A 305 -7.18 -14.71 0.23
CA ASP A 305 -8.30 -15.61 0.52
C ASP A 305 -9.00 -15.26 1.84
N LYS A 306 -8.24 -14.92 2.89
CA LYS A 306 -8.82 -14.49 4.18
C LYS A 306 -9.62 -13.20 4.06
N ILE A 307 -9.25 -12.30 3.15
CA ILE A 307 -10.01 -11.08 2.88
C ILE A 307 -11.33 -11.41 2.16
N ILE A 308 -11.31 -12.35 1.22
CA ILE A 308 -12.49 -12.83 0.50
C ILE A 308 -13.43 -13.59 1.45
N GLU A 309 -12.90 -14.52 2.25
CA GLU A 309 -13.63 -15.25 3.30
C GLU A 309 -14.32 -14.27 4.27
N ARG A 310 -13.59 -13.25 4.72
CA ARG A 310 -14.15 -12.21 5.60
C ARG A 310 -15.29 -11.46 4.93
N ALA A 311 -15.12 -11.05 3.67
CA ALA A 311 -16.16 -10.35 2.93
C ALA A 311 -17.43 -11.19 2.78
N TRP A 312 -17.28 -12.49 2.50
CA TRP A 312 -18.40 -13.43 2.40
C TRP A 312 -19.09 -13.63 3.76
N TYR A 313 -18.32 -13.92 4.80
CA TYR A 313 -18.84 -14.13 6.15
C TYR A 313 -19.62 -12.92 6.66
N VAL A 314 -19.07 -11.71 6.47
CA VAL A 314 -19.77 -10.47 6.86
C VAL A 314 -21.06 -10.31 6.08
N ALA A 315 -21.08 -10.63 4.78
CA ALA A 315 -22.31 -10.58 3.99
C ALA A 315 -23.36 -11.58 4.48
N GLU A 316 -22.97 -12.81 4.85
CA GLU A 316 -23.88 -13.82 5.41
C GLU A 316 -24.47 -13.40 6.75
N GLU A 317 -23.68 -12.82 7.65
CA GLU A 317 -24.16 -12.39 8.95
C GLU A 317 -25.05 -11.13 8.86
N VAL A 318 -24.73 -10.21 7.95
CA VAL A 318 -25.56 -9.03 7.68
C VAL A 318 -26.92 -9.44 7.12
N ASP A 319 -26.98 -10.46 6.25
CA ASP A 319 -28.23 -11.01 5.74
C ASP A 319 -29.12 -11.61 6.86
N LYS A 320 -28.50 -12.04 7.97
CA LYS A 320 -29.18 -12.51 9.20
C LYS A 320 -29.52 -11.38 10.18
N GLY A 321 -29.24 -10.12 9.84
CA GLY A 321 -29.53 -8.95 10.68
C GLY A 321 -28.40 -8.57 11.66
N VAL A 322 -27.23 -9.20 11.60
CA VAL A 322 -26.07 -8.83 12.42
C VAL A 322 -25.39 -7.59 11.82
N SER A 323 -24.92 -6.67 12.66
CA SER A 323 -24.19 -5.51 12.14
C SER A 323 -22.85 -5.92 11.51
N ALA A 324 -22.42 -5.23 10.46
CA ALA A 324 -21.13 -5.49 9.80
C ALA A 324 -19.94 -5.42 10.77
N LYS A 325 -19.98 -4.49 11.74
CA LYS A 325 -18.93 -4.34 12.76
C LYS A 325 -18.83 -5.58 13.64
N GLU A 326 -19.96 -6.03 14.17
CA GLU A 326 -20.04 -7.22 15.02
C GLU A 326 -19.64 -8.49 14.25
N ALA A 327 -20.11 -8.65 13.01
CA ALA A 327 -19.71 -9.76 12.15
C ALA A 327 -18.19 -9.78 11.93
N ASN A 328 -17.57 -8.62 11.65
CA ASN A 328 -16.13 -8.53 11.48
C ASN A 328 -15.35 -8.87 12.76
N GLU A 329 -15.84 -8.46 13.93
CA GLU A 329 -15.24 -8.83 15.23
C GLU A 329 -15.35 -10.34 15.48
N LYS A 330 -16.50 -10.96 15.18
CA LYS A 330 -16.72 -12.41 15.26
C LYS A 330 -15.81 -13.20 14.31
N PHE A 331 -15.56 -12.70 13.10
CA PHE A 331 -14.64 -13.34 12.16
C PHE A 331 -13.21 -13.37 12.71
N ARG A 332 -12.74 -12.25 13.29
CA ARG A 332 -11.36 -12.13 13.78
C ARG A 332 -11.06 -12.99 15.01
N THR A 333 -12.07 -13.35 15.79
CA THR A 333 -11.88 -14.11 17.04
C THR A 333 -12.06 -15.61 16.88
N ARG A 334 -12.69 -16.07 15.80
CA ARG A 334 -12.93 -17.50 15.56
C ARG A 334 -11.92 -18.07 14.58
N LYS A 335 -11.06 -18.98 15.07
CA LYS A 335 -9.97 -19.60 14.30
C LYS A 335 -10.39 -20.83 13.47
N ASP A 336 -11.61 -21.31 13.66
CA ASP A 336 -12.12 -22.59 13.14
C ASP A 336 -13.27 -22.42 12.13
N LEU A 337 -13.50 -21.20 11.65
CA LEU A 337 -14.55 -20.95 10.66
C LEU A 337 -14.21 -21.61 9.32
N LYS A 338 -15.04 -22.56 8.88
CA LYS A 338 -15.02 -23.08 7.52
C LYS A 338 -15.90 -22.19 6.64
N ILE A 339 -15.27 -21.38 5.81
CA ILE A 339 -15.95 -20.41 4.94
C ILE A 339 -15.66 -20.78 3.49
N ASN A 340 -16.72 -20.97 2.72
CA ASN A 340 -16.63 -21.25 1.28
C ASN A 340 -17.22 -20.06 0.52
N PRO A 341 -16.43 -19.01 0.25
CA PRO A 341 -16.92 -17.83 -0.44
C PRO A 341 -17.35 -18.18 -1.87
N LEU A 342 -18.39 -17.52 -2.38
CA LEU A 342 -18.71 -17.60 -3.80
C LEU A 342 -17.62 -16.89 -4.60
N MET A 343 -16.95 -17.61 -5.48
CA MET A 343 -15.94 -17.05 -6.40
C MET A 343 -16.55 -16.58 -7.72
N THR A 344 -17.76 -17.03 -8.02
CA THR A 344 -18.52 -16.62 -9.20
C THR A 344 -19.95 -16.29 -8.79
N LEU A 345 -20.48 -15.21 -9.36
CA LEU A 345 -21.86 -14.75 -9.18
C LEU A 345 -22.51 -14.56 -10.55
N GLU A 346 -23.83 -14.71 -10.64
CA GLU A 346 -24.58 -14.41 -11.86
C GLU A 346 -25.56 -13.26 -11.61
N SER A 347 -25.39 -12.15 -12.32
CA SER A 347 -26.28 -11.01 -12.21
C SER A 347 -27.24 -10.89 -13.38
N GLY A 348 -28.48 -10.48 -13.11
CA GLY A 348 -29.41 -10.02 -14.13
C GLY A 348 -29.07 -8.63 -14.66
N LEU A 349 -29.42 -8.38 -15.93
CA LEU A 349 -29.26 -7.08 -16.59
C LEU A 349 -30.60 -6.40 -16.86
N ASN A 350 -30.58 -5.07 -16.93
CA ASN A 350 -31.64 -4.31 -17.58
C ASN A 350 -31.17 -3.88 -18.97
N LEU A 351 -31.49 -4.67 -20.00
CA LEU A 351 -31.23 -4.32 -21.40
C LEU A 351 -32.54 -3.98 -22.09
N THR A 352 -32.52 -2.93 -22.91
CA THR A 352 -33.62 -2.67 -23.85
C THR A 352 -33.64 -3.74 -24.96
N LYS A 353 -34.78 -3.89 -25.64
CA LYS A 353 -34.90 -4.80 -26.80
C LYS A 353 -33.87 -4.53 -27.89
N PHE A 354 -33.42 -3.28 -28.04
CA PHE A 354 -32.41 -2.89 -29.02
C PHE A 354 -31.01 -3.28 -28.59
N GLU A 355 -30.66 -3.03 -27.33
CA GLU A 355 -29.36 -3.40 -26.76
C GLU A 355 -29.19 -4.92 -26.72
N ALA A 356 -30.23 -5.67 -26.32
CA ALA A 356 -30.21 -7.12 -26.25
C ALA A 356 -29.95 -7.82 -27.61
N LYS A 357 -30.24 -7.15 -28.73
CA LYS A 357 -29.94 -7.63 -30.10
C LYS A 357 -28.51 -7.35 -30.55
N LYS A 358 -27.79 -6.49 -29.84
CA LYS A 358 -26.49 -5.96 -30.24
C LYS A 358 -25.32 -6.56 -29.47
N VAL A 359 -25.62 -7.24 -28.36
CA VAL A 359 -24.64 -7.92 -27.53
C VAL A 359 -24.58 -9.40 -27.89
N HIS A 360 -23.46 -10.05 -27.59
CA HIS A 360 -23.24 -11.49 -27.78
C HIS A 360 -22.50 -12.07 -26.56
N GLU A 361 -22.55 -13.39 -26.39
CA GLU A 361 -21.83 -14.07 -25.30
C GLU A 361 -20.32 -13.86 -25.43
N GLY A 362 -19.63 -13.80 -24.29
CA GLY A 362 -18.19 -13.56 -24.23
C GLY A 362 -17.78 -12.09 -24.16
N LEU A 363 -18.73 -11.15 -24.25
CA LEU A 363 -18.41 -9.73 -24.13
C LEU A 363 -18.00 -9.36 -22.70
N GLU A 364 -16.90 -8.61 -22.59
CA GLU A 364 -16.44 -8.05 -21.31
C GLU A 364 -17.49 -7.09 -20.72
N ALA A 365 -17.85 -7.33 -19.47
CA ALA A 365 -18.71 -6.48 -18.67
C ALA A 365 -17.90 -5.89 -17.50
N LYS A 366 -17.46 -4.63 -17.64
CA LYS A 366 -16.65 -3.96 -16.61
C LYS A 366 -17.52 -3.58 -15.42
N ILE A 367 -17.30 -4.22 -14.28
CA ILE A 367 -18.08 -4.00 -13.05
C ILE A 367 -17.57 -2.76 -12.31
N PHE A 368 -18.47 -1.90 -11.85
CA PHE A 368 -18.12 -0.70 -11.08
C PHE A 368 -19.26 -0.28 -10.15
N VAL A 369 -18.98 0.66 -9.25
CA VAL A 369 -20.02 1.33 -8.45
C VAL A 369 -20.33 2.70 -9.03
N ASP A 370 -21.60 2.94 -9.30
CA ASP A 370 -22.06 4.18 -9.92
C ASP A 370 -22.25 5.33 -8.91
N LYS A 371 -22.71 6.48 -9.41
CA LYS A 371 -22.93 7.69 -8.60
C LYS A 371 -24.02 7.52 -7.53
N ASP A 372 -24.95 6.60 -7.75
CA ASP A 372 -26.08 6.31 -6.87
C ASP A 372 -25.75 5.14 -5.92
N ASN A 373 -24.46 4.78 -5.84
CA ASN A 373 -23.90 3.71 -5.03
C ASN A 373 -24.43 2.31 -5.39
N GLN A 374 -24.92 2.13 -6.62
CA GLN A 374 -25.37 0.84 -7.14
C GLN A 374 -24.23 0.13 -7.88
N ILE A 375 -24.22 -1.20 -7.81
CA ILE A 375 -23.30 -2.02 -8.60
C ILE A 375 -23.83 -2.07 -10.04
N SER A 376 -22.99 -1.64 -10.97
CA SER A 376 -23.31 -1.51 -12.38
C SER A 376 -22.26 -2.17 -13.24
N CYS A 377 -22.58 -2.43 -14.50
CA CYS A 377 -21.62 -2.86 -15.50
C CYS A 377 -21.58 -1.91 -16.70
N GLU A 378 -20.41 -1.82 -17.34
CA GLU A 378 -20.20 -1.16 -18.62
C GLU A 378 -19.80 -2.21 -19.66
N ILE A 379 -20.63 -2.38 -20.69
CA ILE A 379 -20.38 -3.29 -21.82
C ILE A 379 -20.12 -2.42 -23.05
N LYS A 380 -19.05 -2.73 -23.78
CA LYS A 380 -18.72 -2.04 -25.03
C LYS A 380 -18.67 -3.04 -26.16
N GLU A 381 -19.42 -2.75 -27.22
CA GLU A 381 -19.41 -3.51 -28.47
C GLU A 381 -19.39 -2.53 -29.64
N LYS A 382 -18.28 -2.50 -30.39
CA LYS A 382 -18.03 -1.54 -31.48
C LYS A 382 -18.28 -0.09 -31.03
N LYS A 383 -19.31 0.55 -31.59
CA LYS A 383 -19.70 1.95 -31.29
C LYS A 383 -20.76 2.05 -30.18
N ILE A 384 -21.23 0.94 -29.65
CA ILE A 384 -22.29 0.89 -28.64
C ILE A 384 -21.65 0.74 -27.26
N LYS A 385 -22.12 1.56 -26.34
CA LYS A 385 -21.71 1.54 -24.94
C LYS A 385 -22.95 1.45 -24.08
N ILE A 386 -23.11 0.32 -23.39
CA ILE A 386 -24.24 0.06 -22.50
C ILE A 386 -23.75 0.22 -21.06
N LYS A 387 -24.53 0.95 -20.25
CA LYS A 387 -24.36 1.02 -18.80
C LYS A 387 -25.67 0.65 -18.15
N THR A 388 -25.63 -0.32 -17.25
CA THR A 388 -26.85 -0.81 -16.62
C THR A 388 -26.55 -1.35 -15.22
N ASN A 389 -27.55 -1.29 -14.36
CA ASN A 389 -27.43 -1.70 -12.97
C ASN A 389 -27.62 -3.21 -12.88
N LEU A 390 -26.79 -3.83 -12.06
CA LEU A 390 -26.81 -5.27 -11.83
C LEU A 390 -27.96 -5.63 -10.89
N LYS A 391 -28.67 -6.71 -11.21
CA LYS A 391 -29.68 -7.33 -10.34
C LYS A 391 -29.07 -8.52 -9.63
N LEU A 392 -28.88 -8.40 -8.32
CA LEU A 392 -28.30 -9.41 -7.44
C LEU A 392 -29.14 -9.50 -6.15
N PRO A 393 -29.20 -10.67 -5.50
CA PRO A 393 -29.71 -10.79 -4.14
C PRO A 393 -28.96 -9.88 -3.16
N SER A 394 -29.63 -9.42 -2.09
CA SER A 394 -29.07 -8.47 -1.11
C SER A 394 -27.74 -8.91 -0.50
N LYS A 395 -27.61 -10.20 -0.17
CA LYS A 395 -26.36 -10.80 0.32
C LYS A 395 -25.21 -10.65 -0.68
N GLU A 396 -25.46 -10.96 -1.96
CA GLU A 396 -24.44 -10.89 -3.02
C GLU A 396 -24.05 -9.45 -3.35
N VAL A 397 -25.00 -8.50 -3.27
CA VAL A 397 -24.70 -7.06 -3.37
C VAL A 397 -23.74 -6.65 -2.26
N THR A 398 -24.02 -7.07 -1.02
CA THR A 398 -23.18 -6.75 0.14
C THR A 398 -21.77 -7.33 -0.03
N TYR A 399 -21.69 -8.61 -0.37
CA TYR A 399 -20.43 -9.30 -0.63
C TYR A 399 -19.61 -8.65 -1.74
N LEU A 400 -20.21 -8.43 -2.92
CA LEU A 400 -19.53 -7.82 -4.06
C LEU A 400 -19.12 -6.37 -3.75
N ARG A 401 -19.87 -5.65 -2.92
CA ARG A 401 -19.47 -4.31 -2.46
C ARG A 401 -18.21 -4.37 -1.61
N TYR A 402 -18.12 -5.30 -0.66
CA TYR A 402 -16.89 -5.53 0.13
C TYR A 402 -15.69 -5.87 -0.76
N ILE A 403 -15.89 -6.71 -1.77
CA ILE A 403 -14.83 -7.07 -2.72
C ILE A 403 -14.38 -5.85 -3.53
N LEU A 404 -15.31 -5.10 -4.14
CA LEU A 404 -14.97 -3.91 -4.92
C LEU A 404 -14.27 -2.83 -4.08
N ASP A 405 -14.63 -2.73 -2.80
CA ASP A 405 -14.05 -1.78 -1.85
C ASP A 405 -12.81 -2.31 -1.09
N SER A 406 -12.46 -3.59 -1.24
CA SER A 406 -11.21 -4.19 -0.74
C SER A 406 -9.95 -3.60 -1.37
N ARG A 407 -10.12 -2.71 -2.37
CA ARG A 407 -9.11 -1.85 -3.01
C ARG A 407 -8.11 -2.56 -3.92
N TYR A 408 -7.88 -3.87 -3.78
CA TYR A 408 -6.93 -4.59 -4.64
C TYR A 408 -7.40 -5.97 -5.12
N ILE A 409 -8.61 -6.42 -4.76
CA ILE A 409 -9.18 -7.64 -5.36
C ILE A 409 -9.84 -7.25 -6.70
N PRO A 410 -9.37 -7.77 -7.85
CA PRO A 410 -10.00 -7.53 -9.13
C PRO A 410 -11.31 -8.30 -9.25
N VAL A 411 -12.22 -7.75 -10.06
CA VAL A 411 -13.49 -8.36 -10.41
C VAL A 411 -13.60 -8.29 -11.92
N SER A 412 -13.72 -9.45 -12.56
CA SER A 412 -13.99 -9.57 -13.98
C SER A 412 -15.47 -9.87 -14.21
N GLY A 413 -15.99 -9.50 -15.37
CA GLY A 413 -17.36 -9.74 -15.75
C GLY A 413 -17.44 -10.14 -17.21
N GLU A 414 -18.27 -11.14 -17.50
CA GLU A 414 -18.49 -11.66 -18.83
C GLU A 414 -19.99 -11.80 -19.09
N LEU A 415 -20.43 -11.37 -20.26
CA LEU A 415 -21.81 -11.53 -20.68
C LEU A 415 -22.07 -12.97 -21.11
N ILE A 416 -23.05 -13.62 -20.47
CA ILE A 416 -23.47 -15.00 -20.74
C ILE A 416 -24.99 -15.07 -20.94
N LYS A 417 -25.50 -16.18 -21.47
CA LYS A 417 -26.92 -16.51 -21.43
C LYS A 417 -27.22 -17.59 -20.42
N ASN A 418 -28.30 -17.42 -19.68
CA ASN A 418 -28.80 -18.50 -18.83
C ASN A 418 -29.58 -19.54 -19.66
N LYS A 419 -30.03 -20.62 -19.00
CA LYS A 419 -30.86 -21.68 -19.61
C LYS A 419 -32.18 -21.19 -20.23
N ARG A 420 -32.65 -19.99 -19.85
CA ARG A 420 -33.87 -19.34 -20.38
C ARG A 420 -33.58 -18.38 -21.53
N ASN A 421 -32.33 -18.34 -22.02
CA ASN A 421 -31.86 -17.44 -23.07
C ASN A 421 -31.91 -15.94 -22.66
N ASP A 422 -31.94 -15.65 -21.35
CA ASP A 422 -31.81 -14.30 -20.81
C ASP A 422 -30.34 -13.92 -20.64
N TRP A 423 -30.01 -12.67 -20.98
CA TRP A 423 -28.69 -12.09 -20.76
C TRP A 423 -28.39 -11.93 -19.26
N ARG A 424 -27.24 -12.47 -18.83
CA ARG A 424 -26.68 -12.35 -17.49
C ARG A 424 -25.23 -11.91 -17.56
N VAL A 425 -24.71 -11.36 -16.47
CA VAL A 425 -23.27 -11.17 -16.29
C VAL A 425 -22.77 -12.20 -15.31
N LYS A 426 -21.87 -13.06 -15.77
CA LYS A 426 -21.04 -13.89 -14.91
C LYS A 426 -19.95 -12.99 -14.34
N ILE A 427 -19.92 -12.85 -13.03
CA ILE A 427 -18.95 -12.04 -12.30
C ILE A 427 -17.99 -12.99 -11.63
N THR A 428 -16.69 -12.85 -11.89
CA THR A 428 -15.65 -13.63 -11.21
C THR A 428 -14.86 -12.74 -10.27
N ILE A 429 -14.70 -13.20 -9.03
CA ILE A 429 -13.93 -12.52 -7.99
C ILE A 429 -12.54 -13.14 -8.02
N HIS A 430 -11.58 -12.43 -8.65
CA HIS A 430 -10.23 -12.92 -8.94
C HIS A 430 -10.20 -14.21 -9.78
N ASP A 431 -9.52 -14.14 -10.93
CA ASP A 431 -9.23 -15.33 -11.74
C ASP A 431 -7.92 -15.97 -11.22
N TYR A 432 -7.95 -17.26 -10.88
CA TYR A 432 -6.79 -18.03 -10.38
C TYR A 432 -5.69 -18.16 -11.44
#